data_AF-C8W5M0-F1
#
_entry.id   AF-C8W5M0-F1
#
_cell.length_a   1.000
_cell.length_b   1.000
_cell.length_c   1.000
_cell.angle_alpha   90.00
_cell.angle_beta   90.00
_cell.angle_gamma   90.00
#
_symmetry.space_group_name_H-M   'P 1'
#
loop_
_entity.id
_entity.type
_entity.pdbx_description
1 polymer ?
#
loop_
_entity_poly.entity_id
_entity_poly.type
_entity_poly.pdbx_seq_one_letter_code
_entity_poly.pdbx_strand_id
1 'polypeptide(L)'
;MKPQQECFYAYLFSETIILVPKGHPYTPEFDLVTKELGGEKVRVWRRKVEDEYKHYLQTGIGGSYETAGIIDTALEDKLIPLFEDTELIEWSDSICLERHMEIAGKKFAIKSVFPKTAASLPTDKLLTLTDKEQENR
;
A
#
# COMPACT_ATOMS: atom_id res chain seq x y z
N MET A 1 -3.21 -6.10 20.92
CA MET A 1 -2.90 -4.69 20.55
C MET A 1 -2.60 -4.70 19.06
N LYS A 2 -3.29 -3.91 18.22
CA LYS A 2 -2.90 -3.81 16.81
C LYS A 2 -1.50 -3.19 16.76
N PRO A 3 -0.51 -3.79 16.07
CA PRO A 3 0.82 -3.20 15.98
C PRO A 3 0.71 -1.81 15.36
N GLN A 4 1.28 -0.82 16.04
CA GLN A 4 1.25 0.57 15.60
C GLN A 4 2.14 0.70 14.36
N GLN A 5 1.54 1.02 13.21
CA GLN A 5 2.29 1.33 12.00
C GLN A 5 2.89 2.73 12.15
N GLU A 6 4.21 2.85 12.02
CA GLU A 6 4.93 4.11 12.07
C GLU A 6 5.11 4.63 10.64
N CYS A 7 4.71 5.88 10.38
CA CYS A 7 4.86 6.51 9.08
C CYS A 7 6.08 7.44 9.10
N PHE A 8 6.89 7.36 8.05
CA PHE A 8 8.05 8.20 7.82
C PHE A 8 7.93 8.87 6.45
N TYR A 9 8.46 10.08 6.34
CA TYR A 9 8.86 10.65 5.06
C TYR A 9 10.28 10.17 4.75
N ALA A 10 10.48 9.56 3.59
CA ALA A 10 11.79 9.28 3.05
C ALA A 10 12.13 10.32 1.99
N TYR A 11 13.23 11.01 2.21
CA TYR A 11 13.79 11.99 1.28
C TYR A 11 14.94 11.33 0.54
N LEU A 12 14.77 11.14 -0.76
CA LEU A 12 15.67 10.44 -1.66
C LEU A 12 16.53 11.47 -2.39
N PHE A 13 17.85 11.33 -2.26
CA PHE A 13 18.88 12.05 -3.00
C PHE A 13 19.75 11.02 -3.73
N SER A 14 20.55 11.47 -4.71
CA SER A 14 21.30 10.58 -5.61
C SER A 14 22.09 9.45 -4.92
N GLU A 15 22.62 9.69 -3.71
CA GLU A 15 23.36 8.68 -2.94
C GLU A 15 22.90 8.57 -1.48
N THR A 16 21.77 9.17 -1.10
CA THR A 16 21.38 9.27 0.31
C THR A 16 19.88 9.21 0.49
N ILE A 17 19.45 8.45 1.50
CA ILE A 17 18.05 8.37 1.95
C ILE A 17 17.98 8.89 3.37
N ILE A 18 17.15 9.91 3.60
CA ILE A 18 16.88 10.44 4.95
C ILE A 18 15.47 10.06 5.36
N LEU A 19 15.34 9.33 6.47
CA LEU A 19 14.05 8.92 7.04
C LEU A 19 13.65 9.87 8.18
N VAL A 20 12.50 10.51 8.04
CA VAL A 20 11.98 11.49 9.01
C VAL A 20 10.62 11.03 9.51
N PRO A 21 10.41 10.87 10.83
CA PRO A 21 9.10 10.49 11.36
C PRO A 21 8.00 11.48 10.95
N LYS A 22 6.81 10.98 10.63
CA LYS A 22 5.67 11.83 10.31
C LYS A 22 5.34 12.73 11.51
N GLY A 23 5.32 14.05 11.28
CA GLY A 23 5.09 15.05 12.33
C GLY A 23 6.35 15.61 12.98
N HIS A 24 7.54 15.26 12.48
CA HIS A 24 8.79 15.86 12.93
C HIS A 24 8.79 17.38 12.66
N PRO A 25 9.25 18.24 13.60
CA PRO A 25 9.15 19.69 13.49
C PRO A 25 9.89 20.24 12.26
N TYR A 26 10.97 19.59 11.84
CA TYR A 26 11.80 20.02 10.71
C TYR A 26 11.34 19.49 9.33
N THR A 27 10.15 18.88 9.24
CA THR A 27 9.61 18.38 7.96
C THR A 27 9.57 19.48 6.88
N PRO A 28 9.16 20.73 7.16
CA PRO A 28 9.16 21.81 6.16
C PRO A 28 10.54 22.12 5.57
N GLU A 29 11.60 22.06 6.37
CA GLU A 29 12.98 22.29 5.97
C GLU A 29 13.48 21.18 5.05
N PHE A 30 13.15 19.92 5.37
CA PHE A 30 13.46 18.80 4.47
C PHE A 30 12.70 18.93 3.13
N ASP A 31 11.44 19.37 3.15
CA ASP A 31 10.66 19.59 1.92
C ASP A 31 11.30 20.67 1.03
N LEU A 32 11.81 21.75 1.63
CA LEU A 32 12.53 22.82 0.92
C LEU A 32 13.84 22.30 0.30
N VAL A 33 14.69 21.66 1.11
CA VAL A 33 16.00 21.13 0.65
C VAL A 33 15.81 20.11 -0.46
N THR A 34 14.80 19.24 -0.34
CA THR A 34 14.48 18.23 -1.34
C THR A 34 14.10 18.88 -2.66
N LYS A 35 13.29 19.95 -2.63
CA LYS A 35 12.92 20.70 -3.83
C LYS A 35 14.11 21.43 -4.47
N GLU A 36 15.00 22.02 -3.67
CA GLU A 36 16.17 22.75 -4.17
C GLU A 36 17.22 21.83 -4.79
N LEU A 37 17.43 20.65 -4.21
CA LEU A 37 18.43 19.68 -4.66
C LEU A 37 17.88 18.67 -5.68
N GLY A 38 16.62 18.79 -6.09
CA GLY A 38 15.98 17.87 -7.03
C GLY A 38 15.80 16.45 -6.48
N GLY A 39 15.65 16.31 -5.17
CA GLY A 39 15.34 15.05 -4.52
C GLY A 39 13.86 14.68 -4.61
N GLU A 40 13.54 13.46 -4.19
CA GLU A 40 12.17 12.97 -4.15
C GLU A 40 11.71 12.72 -2.72
N LYS A 41 10.45 13.05 -2.43
CA LYS A 41 9.80 12.76 -1.15
C LYS A 41 8.81 11.64 -1.35
N VAL A 42 9.01 10.53 -0.64
CA VAL A 42 8.06 9.40 -0.60
C VAL A 42 7.65 9.11 0.84
N ARG A 43 6.50 8.48 1.05
CA ARG A 43 6.12 7.99 2.38
C ARG A 43 6.47 6.52 2.50
N VAL A 44 7.06 6.18 3.64
CA VAL A 44 7.40 4.81 4.01
C VAL A 44 6.67 4.48 5.29
N TRP A 45 5.86 3.42 5.26
CA TRP A 45 5.17 2.94 6.44
C TRP A 45 5.90 1.74 6.98
N ARG A 46 6.64 1.94 8.06
CA ARG A 46 7.34 0.85 8.74
C ARG A 46 6.36 0.21 9.73
N ARG A 47 6.03 -1.06 9.48
CA ARG A 47 5.45 -1.90 10.53
C ARG A 47 6.61 -2.47 11.35
N LYS A 48 6.46 -2.50 12.67
CA LYS A 48 7.31 -3.36 13.51
C LYS A 48 6.79 -4.78 13.34
N VAL A 49 7.29 -5.46 12.31
CA VAL A 49 6.96 -6.86 12.08
C VAL A 49 7.81 -7.68 13.05
N GLU A 50 7.21 -8.61 13.77
CA GLU A 50 7.97 -9.79 14.18
C GLU A 50 8.52 -10.40 12.90
N ASP A 51 9.81 -10.74 12.88
CA ASP A 51 10.48 -11.48 11.81
C ASP A 51 9.48 -12.37 11.05
N GLU A 52 9.27 -12.12 9.74
CA GLU A 52 8.20 -12.75 8.96
C GLU A 52 8.21 -14.27 9.10
N TYR A 53 9.40 -14.83 9.25
CA TYR A 53 9.61 -16.24 9.54
C TYR A 53 8.98 -16.67 10.87
N LYS A 54 9.18 -15.91 11.95
CA LYS A 54 8.55 -16.18 13.25
C LYS A 54 7.04 -16.03 13.18
N HIS A 55 6.54 -15.03 12.46
CA HIS A 55 5.11 -14.84 12.27
C HIS A 55 4.49 -16.06 11.57
N TYR A 56 5.09 -16.51 10.46
CA TYR A 56 4.63 -17.70 9.74
C TYR A 56 4.65 -18.95 10.62
N LEU A 57 5.71 -19.18 11.39
CA LEU A 57 5.80 -20.32 12.30
C LEU A 57 4.69 -20.32 13.37
N GLN A 58 4.23 -19.14 13.80
CA GLN A 58 3.19 -19.00 14.82
C GLN A 58 1.78 -19.12 14.25
N THR A 59 1.51 -18.53 13.09
CA THR A 59 0.16 -18.38 12.53
C THR A 59 -0.14 -19.33 11.37
N GLY A 60 0.91 -19.87 10.73
CA GLY A 60 0.81 -20.57 9.46
C GLY A 60 0.44 -19.65 8.28
N ILE A 61 0.49 -18.32 8.47
CA ILE A 61 0.15 -17.32 7.46
C ILE A 61 1.42 -16.55 7.10
N GLY A 62 1.75 -16.58 5.82
CA GLY A 62 2.89 -15.92 5.21
C GLY A 62 2.40 -14.88 4.21
N GLY A 63 3.10 -13.76 4.18
CA GLY A 63 2.71 -12.60 3.40
C GLY A 63 1.88 -11.58 4.18
N SER A 64 1.44 -10.61 3.42
CA SER A 64 1.64 -9.21 3.78
C SER A 64 0.50 -8.54 4.51
N TYR A 65 -0.61 -9.24 4.68
CA TYR A 65 -1.74 -8.72 5.45
C TYR A 65 -1.34 -8.37 6.90
N GLU A 66 -0.41 -9.16 7.45
CA GLU A 66 0.12 -8.95 8.80
C GLU A 66 1.60 -8.59 8.82
N THR A 67 2.33 -8.79 7.72
CA THR A 67 3.77 -8.54 7.71
C THR A 67 4.22 -7.35 6.88
N ALA A 68 3.46 -6.91 5.88
CA ALA A 68 3.96 -5.88 4.99
C ALA A 68 3.81 -4.45 5.51
N GLY A 69 4.82 -3.65 5.15
CA GLY A 69 4.73 -2.20 5.09
C GLY A 69 3.81 -1.70 3.97
N ILE A 70 3.59 -0.39 3.97
CA ILE A 70 2.96 0.33 2.85
C ILE A 70 4.03 1.24 2.25
N ILE A 71 4.12 1.26 0.92
CA ILE A 71 5.02 2.12 0.15
C ILE A 71 4.22 2.92 -0.87
N ASP A 72 4.69 4.12 -1.20
CA ASP A 72 4.12 4.90 -2.31
C ASP A 72 4.61 4.30 -3.64
N THR A 73 3.67 3.86 -4.47
CA THR A 73 3.91 3.31 -5.81
C THR A 73 3.39 4.29 -6.86
N ALA A 74 4.16 4.50 -7.93
CA ALA A 74 3.74 5.33 -9.05
C ALA A 74 2.64 4.64 -9.85
N LEU A 75 1.55 5.37 -10.11
CA LEU A 75 0.49 5.00 -11.05
C LEU A 75 0.19 6.25 -11.89
N GLU A 76 0.53 6.19 -13.18
CA GLU A 76 0.48 7.34 -14.08
C GLU A 76 1.26 8.53 -13.47
N ASP A 77 0.59 9.67 -13.22
CA ASP A 77 1.20 10.87 -12.63
C ASP A 77 0.97 11.00 -11.10
N LYS A 78 0.53 9.93 -10.43
CA LYS A 78 0.16 9.95 -9.01
C LYS A 78 0.90 8.89 -8.22
N LEU A 79 1.24 9.23 -6.97
CA LEU A 79 1.73 8.27 -5.99
C LEU A 79 0.54 7.70 -5.19
N ILE A 80 0.36 6.38 -5.26
CA ILE A 80 -0.66 5.66 -4.51
C ILE A 80 -0.01 4.77 -3.43
N PRO A 81 -0.57 4.72 -2.21
CA PRO A 81 -0.05 3.85 -1.17
C PRO A 81 -0.49 2.40 -1.44
N LEU A 82 0.48 1.49 -1.63
CA LEU A 82 0.25 0.04 -1.79
C LEU A 82 1.04 -0.74 -0.74
N PHE A 83 0.66 -2.00 -0.47
CA PHE A 83 1.51 -2.85 0.36
C PHE A 83 2.81 -3.15 -0.39
N GLU A 84 3.92 -3.27 0.34
CA GLU A 84 5.26 -3.43 -0.26
C GLU A 84 5.41 -4.69 -1.14
N ASP A 85 4.56 -5.69 -0.92
CA ASP A 85 4.51 -6.92 -1.70
C ASP A 85 3.49 -6.90 -2.85
N THR A 86 2.83 -5.75 -3.06
CA THR A 86 1.80 -5.63 -4.09
C THR A 86 2.45 -5.33 -5.43
N GLU A 87 2.21 -6.22 -6.38
CA GLU A 87 2.53 -5.99 -7.79
C GLU A 87 1.40 -5.19 -8.43
N LEU A 88 1.73 -4.00 -8.94
CA LEU A 88 0.84 -3.16 -9.75
C LEU A 88 1.07 -3.48 -11.22
N ILE A 89 0.05 -4.02 -11.89
CA ILE A 89 0.06 -4.35 -13.31
C ILE A 89 -0.92 -3.42 -14.02
N GLU A 90 -0.43 -2.65 -14.98
CA GLU A 90 -1.26 -1.75 -15.79
C GLU A 90 -1.65 -2.40 -17.12
N TRP A 91 -2.94 -2.37 -17.42
CA TRP A 91 -3.51 -2.76 -18.72
C TRP A 91 -4.15 -1.54 -19.40
N SER A 92 -4.61 -1.70 -20.65
CA SER A 92 -5.21 -0.60 -21.44
C SER A 92 -6.37 0.08 -20.73
N ASP A 93 -7.27 -0.72 -20.14
CA ASP A 93 -8.55 -0.22 -19.60
C ASP A 93 -8.68 -0.44 -18.08
N SER A 94 -7.67 -1.06 -17.46
CA SER A 94 -7.71 -1.46 -16.05
C SER A 94 -6.34 -1.54 -15.40
N ILE A 95 -6.34 -1.58 -14.08
CA ILE A 95 -5.18 -1.87 -13.24
C ILE A 95 -5.46 -3.14 -12.46
N CYS A 96 -4.43 -3.95 -12.24
CA CYS A 96 -4.50 -5.15 -11.42
C CYS A 96 -3.49 -5.03 -10.28
N LEU A 97 -3.98 -5.17 -9.06
CA LEU A 97 -3.15 -5.31 -7.86
C LEU A 97 -3.06 -6.80 -7.55
N GLU A 98 -1.87 -7.37 -7.70
CA GLU A 98 -1.58 -8.77 -7.40
C GLU A 98 -0.76 -8.88 -6.13
N ARG A 99 -1.15 -9.80 -5.24
CA ARG A 99 -0.43 -10.11 -4.01
C ARG A 99 -0.32 -11.62 -3.85
N HIS A 100 0.78 -12.04 -3.25
CA HIS A 100 1.04 -13.45 -2.97
C HIS A 100 0.95 -13.72 -1.48
N MET A 101 0.25 -14.79 -1.12
CA MET A 101 0.13 -15.26 0.26
C MET A 101 0.46 -16.72 0.36
N GLU A 102 0.99 -17.13 1.50
CA GLU A 102 1.14 -18.53 1.87
C GLU A 102 0.28 -18.82 3.09
N ILE A 103 -0.59 -19.83 3.03
CA ILE A 103 -1.43 -20.23 4.16
C ILE A 103 -1.31 -21.74 4.33
N ALA A 104 -0.78 -22.17 5.47
CA ALA A 104 -0.54 -23.57 5.82
C ALA A 104 0.18 -24.34 4.70
N GLY A 105 1.27 -23.76 4.18
CA GLY A 105 2.08 -24.35 3.10
C GLY A 105 1.47 -24.29 1.69
N LYS A 106 0.31 -23.64 1.51
CA LYS A 106 -0.31 -23.43 0.20
C LYS A 106 -0.13 -22.00 -0.26
N LYS A 107 0.21 -21.81 -1.54
CA LYS A 107 0.39 -20.49 -2.15
C LYS A 107 -0.91 -20.02 -2.80
N PHE A 108 -1.26 -18.77 -2.58
CA PHE A 108 -2.44 -18.10 -3.11
C PHE A 108 -2.00 -16.81 -3.81
N ALA A 109 -2.55 -16.54 -4.99
CA ALA A 109 -2.44 -15.25 -5.65
C ALA A 109 -3.78 -14.53 -5.53
N ILE A 110 -3.78 -13.36 -4.90
CA ILE A 110 -4.94 -12.49 -4.77
C ILE A 110 -4.81 -11.37 -5.79
N LYS A 111 -5.71 -11.34 -6.76
CA LYS A 111 -5.74 -10.32 -7.81
C LYS A 111 -6.98 -9.44 -7.63
N SER A 112 -6.77 -8.14 -7.50
CA SER A 112 -7.84 -7.14 -7.47
C SER A 112 -7.75 -6.29 -8.73
N VAL A 113 -8.75 -6.41 -9.60
CA VAL A 113 -8.80 -5.70 -10.89
C VAL A 113 -9.74 -4.51 -10.79
N PHE A 114 -9.24 -3.32 -11.10
CA PHE A 114 -9.99 -2.07 -11.07
C PHE A 114 -10.00 -1.44 -12.47
N PRO A 115 -11.12 -0.89 -12.94
CA PRO A 115 -11.13 -0.09 -14.17
C PRO A 115 -10.34 1.21 -13.97
N LYS A 116 -9.60 1.67 -14.98
CA LYS A 116 -8.88 2.96 -14.93
C LYS A 116 -9.85 4.14 -14.86
N THR A 117 -10.98 4.03 -15.56
CA THR A 117 -12.06 5.01 -15.53
C THR A 117 -13.16 4.52 -14.59
N ALA A 118 -13.32 5.19 -13.46
CA ALA A 118 -14.38 4.88 -12.51
C ALA A 118 -15.75 5.28 -13.10
N ALA A 119 -16.51 4.31 -13.59
CA ALA A 119 -17.91 4.52 -14.00
C ALA A 119 -18.86 4.66 -12.79
N SER A 120 -18.52 4.01 -11.67
CA SER A 120 -19.18 4.14 -10.37
C SER A 120 -18.25 3.61 -9.27
N LEU A 121 -18.38 4.12 -8.05
CA LEU A 121 -17.56 3.66 -6.92
C LEU A 121 -17.98 2.23 -6.53
N PRO A 122 -17.06 1.40 -6.00
CA PRO A 122 -17.41 0.07 -5.47
C PRO A 122 -18.58 0.12 -4.47
N THR A 123 -18.62 1.18 -3.66
CA THR A 123 -19.71 1.47 -2.72
C THR A 123 -21.04 1.71 -3.45
N ASP A 124 -21.05 2.48 -4.54
CA ASP A 124 -22.28 2.74 -5.32
C ASP A 124 -22.85 1.44 -5.89
N LYS A 125 -21.98 0.54 -6.40
CA LYS A 125 -22.40 -0.77 -6.90
C LYS A 125 -22.97 -1.65 -5.79
N LEU A 126 -22.32 -1.66 -4.63
CA LEU A 126 -22.73 -2.46 -3.48
C LEU A 126 -24.06 -1.97 -2.89
N LEU A 127 -24.25 -0.65 -2.81
CA LEU A 127 -25.52 -0.03 -2.45
C LEU A 127 -26.60 -0.38 -3.46
N THR A 128 -26.32 -0.26 -4.77
CA THR A 128 -27.27 -0.63 -5.83
C THR A 128 -27.70 -2.10 -5.75
N LEU A 129 -26.78 -3.01 -5.42
CA LEU A 129 -27.10 -4.43 -5.22
C LEU A 129 -27.96 -4.64 -3.97
N THR A 130 -27.66 -3.92 -2.89
CA THR A 130 -28.42 -3.99 -1.64
C THR A 130 -29.84 -3.48 -1.83
N ASP A 131 -30.01 -2.35 -2.54
CA ASP A 131 -31.31 -1.77 -2.85
C ASP A 131 -32.14 -2.73 -3.73
N LYS A 132 -31.52 -3.36 -4.74
CA LYS A 132 -32.19 -4.37 -5.58
C LYS A 132 -32.61 -5.62 -4.81
N GLU A 133 -31.85 -6.06 -3.81
CA GLU A 133 -32.25 -7.18 -2.95
C GLU A 133 -33.40 -6.80 -2.01
N GLN A 134 -33.48 -5.53 -1.59
CA GLN A 134 -34.58 -5.02 -0.77
C GLN A 134 -35.89 -4.86 -1.57
N GLU A 135 -35.81 -4.44 -2.84
CA GLU A 135 -36.97 -4.29 -3.72
C GLU A 135 -37.61 -5.64 -4.14
N ASN A 136 -36.86 -6.73 -4.07
CA ASN A 136 -37.33 -8.09 -4.39
C ASN A 136 -37.84 -8.87 -3.16
N ARG A 137 -38.07 -8.20 -2.03
CA ARG A 137 -38.71 -8.75 -0.82
C ARG A 137 -40.11 -8.20 -0.63
#